data_AF-F2IF36-F1
#
_entry.id   AF-F2IF36-F1
#
_cell.length_a   1.000
_cell.length_b   1.000
_cell.length_c   1.000
_cell.angle_alpha   90.00
_cell.angle_beta   90.00
_cell.angle_gamma   90.00
#
_symmetry.space_group_name_H-M   'P 1'
#
loop_
_entity.id
_entity.type
_entity.pdbx_description
1 polymer ?
#
loop_
_entity_poly.entity_id
_entity_poly.type
_entity_poly.pdbx_seq_one_letter_code
_entity_poly.pdbx_strand_id
1 'polypeptide(L)'
;MKNSRIIIFLSLLLGACSTETSKKTEALNENNVTKTKDGLMMKQILVSAGQFRTCKEVKIEGHKFDLVLQENDTTYLSTADSLFLTPEKYHAGMTLSQISEKARNTLVKEPGWGYYIALSSGWKLGFCEGTSCTDSEPTDNSKVKWIFKRD
;
A
#
# COMPACT_ATOMS: atom_id res chain seq x y z
N MET A 1 -55.98 35.07 -30.37
CA MET A 1 -56.42 33.95 -29.48
C MET A 1 -55.32 32.90 -29.51
N LYS A 2 -54.92 32.18 -28.44
CA LYS A 2 -55.62 31.50 -27.33
C LYS A 2 -56.30 30.18 -27.78
N ASN A 3 -55.99 29.09 -27.07
CA ASN A 3 -56.44 27.68 -27.17
C ASN A 3 -55.58 26.81 -28.14
N SER A 4 -54.77 25.80 -27.78
CA SER A 4 -54.55 24.93 -26.58
C SER A 4 -55.25 23.55 -26.61
N ARG A 5 -54.57 22.50 -26.10
CA ARG A 5 -55.03 21.08 -25.82
C ARG A 5 -55.10 20.16 -27.08
N ILE A 6 -54.92 18.82 -27.09
CA ILE A 6 -54.31 17.73 -26.24
C ILE A 6 -54.36 16.40 -27.09
N ILE A 7 -53.64 15.26 -26.94
CA ILE A 7 -52.80 14.66 -25.88
C ILE A 7 -51.66 13.74 -26.46
N ILE A 8 -50.98 13.01 -25.56
CA ILE A 8 -49.92 11.96 -25.63
C ILE A 8 -50.18 10.72 -26.53
N PHE A 9 -49.12 10.23 -27.19
CA PHE A 9 -48.64 8.82 -27.27
C PHE A 9 -47.10 8.91 -27.40
N LEU A 10 -46.22 8.35 -26.55
CA LEU A 10 -46.06 7.03 -25.93
C LEU A 10 -45.61 5.92 -26.88
N SER A 11 -44.29 5.81 -27.07
CA SER A 11 -43.61 4.56 -27.44
C SER A 11 -42.16 4.59 -26.95
N LEU A 12 -41.76 3.60 -26.15
CA LEU A 12 -40.35 3.35 -25.83
C LEU A 12 -39.65 2.75 -27.06
N LEU A 13 -38.37 3.05 -27.24
CA LEU A 13 -37.41 2.04 -27.71
C LEU A 13 -36.05 2.29 -27.08
N LEU A 14 -35.49 1.24 -26.46
CA LEU A 14 -34.26 1.30 -25.68
C LEU A 14 -33.03 1.18 -26.60
N GLY A 15 -32.35 2.30 -26.84
CA GLY A 15 -31.04 2.36 -27.50
C GLY A 15 -29.87 2.18 -26.53
N ALA A 16 -30.01 1.33 -25.51
CA ALA A 16 -28.98 1.11 -24.50
C ALA A 16 -27.82 0.28 -25.08
N CYS A 17 -26.88 0.94 -25.76
CA CYS A 17 -25.64 0.32 -26.23
C CYS A 17 -24.73 0.08 -25.01
N SER A 18 -25.00 -1.00 -24.28
CA SER A 18 -24.16 -1.49 -23.20
C SER A 18 -22.87 -2.05 -23.80
N THR A 19 -21.84 -1.22 -23.92
CA THR A 19 -20.46 -1.69 -24.04
C THR A 19 -20.12 -2.44 -22.76
N GLU A 20 -20.34 -3.75 -22.77
CA GLU A 20 -19.79 -4.66 -21.78
C GLU A 20 -18.26 -4.61 -21.88
N THR A 21 -17.64 -3.73 -21.10
CA THR A 21 -16.21 -3.74 -20.85
C THR A 21 -15.90 -5.07 -20.17
N SER A 22 -15.58 -6.07 -21.00
CA SER A 22 -15.20 -7.40 -20.56
C SER A 22 -14.18 -7.28 -19.45
N LYS A 23 -14.55 -7.75 -18.25
CA LYS A 23 -13.63 -7.79 -17.11
C LYS A 23 -12.52 -8.76 -17.48
N LYS A 24 -11.43 -8.23 -18.01
CA LYS A 24 -10.19 -8.94 -18.32
C LYS A 24 -9.78 -9.72 -17.07
N THR A 25 -10.04 -11.02 -17.07
CA THR A 25 -9.66 -11.91 -15.97
C THR A 25 -8.14 -11.93 -15.88
N GLU A 26 -7.59 -11.10 -15.01
CA GLU A 26 -6.15 -11.08 -14.77
C GLU A 26 -5.74 -12.43 -14.21
N ALA A 27 -4.84 -13.12 -14.91
CA ALA A 27 -4.34 -14.42 -14.49
C ALA A 27 -3.65 -14.26 -13.13
N LEU A 28 -4.17 -14.95 -12.11
CA LEU A 28 -3.65 -14.91 -10.75
C LEU A 28 -2.17 -15.36 -10.75
N ASN A 29 -1.25 -14.43 -10.51
CA ASN A 29 0.15 -14.75 -10.31
C ASN A 29 0.29 -15.56 -9.00
N GLU A 30 0.60 -16.86 -9.13
CA GLU A 30 0.60 -17.81 -8.02
C GLU A 30 1.53 -17.42 -6.86
N ASN A 31 2.54 -16.58 -7.10
CA ASN A 31 3.45 -16.07 -6.06
C ASN A 31 2.76 -15.19 -5.00
N ASN A 32 1.55 -14.67 -5.28
CA ASN A 32 0.76 -13.82 -4.37
C ASN A 32 -0.33 -14.59 -3.61
N VAL A 33 -0.36 -15.91 -3.76
CA VAL A 33 -1.51 -16.76 -3.46
C VAL A 33 -1.11 -17.87 -2.48
N THR A 34 -1.65 -17.82 -1.27
CA THR A 34 -1.61 -18.94 -0.33
C THR A 34 -2.84 -19.81 -0.55
N LYS A 35 -2.65 -21.02 -1.10
CA LYS A 35 -3.68 -22.07 -1.15
C LYS A 35 -3.82 -22.66 0.26
N THR A 36 -4.89 -22.31 0.98
CA THR A 36 -5.23 -22.92 2.28
C THR A 36 -6.19 -24.10 2.07
N LYS A 37 -6.60 -24.78 3.14
CA LYS A 37 -7.66 -25.81 3.07
C LYS A 37 -9.03 -25.22 2.73
N ASP A 38 -9.19 -23.91 2.94
CA ASP A 38 -10.46 -23.19 2.88
C ASP A 38 -10.57 -22.32 1.60
N GLY A 39 -9.50 -22.25 0.79
CA GLY A 39 -9.52 -21.58 -0.51
C GLY A 39 -8.23 -20.86 -0.89
N LEU A 40 -8.39 -19.78 -1.65
CA LEU A 40 -7.33 -19.06 -2.34
C LEU A 40 -7.12 -17.70 -1.67
N MET A 41 -6.20 -17.62 -0.71
CA MET A 41 -5.91 -16.40 0.06
C MET A 41 -4.90 -15.52 -0.68
N MET A 42 -5.30 -14.29 -1.01
CA MET A 42 -4.41 -13.25 -1.49
C MET A 42 -3.66 -12.60 -0.32
N LYS A 43 -2.36 -12.32 -0.49
CA LYS A 43 -1.58 -11.61 0.54
C LYS A 43 -2.16 -10.22 0.82
N GLN A 44 -2.32 -9.88 2.09
CA GLN A 44 -2.71 -8.54 2.56
C GLN A 44 -1.63 -7.96 3.47
N ILE A 45 -1.49 -6.64 3.46
CA ILE A 45 -0.63 -5.88 4.36
C ILE A 45 -1.38 -4.68 4.94
N LEU A 46 -0.90 -4.17 6.07
CA LEU A 46 -1.40 -2.98 6.74
C LEU A 46 -0.63 -1.75 6.23
N VAL A 47 -1.27 -0.86 5.45
CA VAL A 47 -0.59 0.30 4.82
C VAL A 47 -0.63 1.58 5.68
N SER A 48 -1.59 1.63 6.60
CA SER A 48 -1.75 2.63 7.67
C SER A 48 -2.63 2.03 8.77
N ALA A 49 -2.78 2.72 9.90
CA ALA A 49 -3.56 2.27 11.06
C ALA A 49 -4.97 1.77 10.66
N GLY A 50 -5.24 0.49 10.95
CA GLY A 50 -6.50 -0.20 10.60
C GLY A 50 -6.76 -0.47 9.11
N GLN A 51 -5.91 0.01 8.19
CA GLN A 51 -6.13 -0.11 6.75
C GLN A 51 -5.37 -1.28 6.14
N PHE A 52 -6.02 -2.45 6.08
CA PHE A 52 -5.54 -3.56 5.28
C PHE A 52 -5.79 -3.34 3.78
N ARG A 53 -4.85 -3.79 2.95
CA ARG A 53 -4.94 -3.81 1.48
C ARG A 53 -4.30 -5.10 0.95
N THR A 54 -4.87 -5.64 -0.12
CA THR A 54 -4.23 -6.70 -0.91
C THR A 54 -2.98 -6.15 -1.59
N CYS A 55 -1.87 -6.88 -1.50
CA CYS A 55 -0.63 -6.57 -2.21
C CYS A 55 -0.27 -7.66 -3.22
N LYS A 56 0.67 -7.33 -4.11
CA LYS A 56 1.42 -8.28 -4.94
C LYS A 56 2.90 -8.14 -4.64
N GLU A 57 3.61 -9.25 -4.54
CA GLU A 57 5.07 -9.23 -4.58
C GLU A 57 5.52 -8.86 -6.00
N VAL A 58 6.46 -7.92 -6.09
CA VAL A 58 7.16 -7.55 -7.32
C VAL A 58 8.67 -7.55 -7.07
N LYS A 59 9.45 -7.69 -8.15
CA LYS A 59 10.91 -7.64 -8.09
C LYS A 59 11.40 -6.37 -8.80
N ILE A 60 12.05 -5.48 -8.06
CA ILE A 60 12.59 -4.21 -8.57
C ILE A 60 14.10 -4.21 -8.32
N GLU A 61 14.89 -4.03 -9.38
CA GLU A 61 16.37 -3.97 -9.35
C GLU A 61 17.09 -5.18 -8.68
N GLY A 62 16.37 -6.28 -8.44
CA GLY A 62 16.87 -7.47 -7.75
C GLY A 62 16.15 -7.77 -6.44
N HIS A 63 15.58 -6.75 -5.80
CA HIS A 63 14.96 -6.81 -4.48
C HIS A 63 13.46 -7.15 -4.55
N LYS A 64 12.95 -7.85 -3.53
CA LYS A 64 11.52 -8.14 -3.36
C LYS A 64 10.82 -6.93 -2.73
N PHE A 65 9.66 -6.55 -3.27
CA PHE A 65 8.78 -5.54 -2.68
C PHE A 65 7.34 -6.02 -2.63
N ASP A 66 6.62 -5.68 -1.56
CA ASP A 66 5.16 -5.67 -1.54
C ASP A 66 4.65 -4.37 -2.17
N LEU A 67 3.82 -4.50 -3.20
CA LEU A 67 3.20 -3.41 -3.94
C LEU A 67 1.67 -3.48 -3.81
N VAL A 68 1.07 -2.37 -3.37
CA VAL A 68 -0.38 -2.13 -3.41
C VAL A 68 -0.67 -1.13 -4.53
N LEU A 69 -1.70 -1.43 -5.32
CA LEU A 69 -2.24 -0.52 -6.33
C LEU A 69 -3.66 -0.10 -5.97
N GLN A 70 -4.02 1.14 -6.30
CA GLN A 70 -5.41 1.60 -6.38
C GLN A 70 -5.61 2.27 -7.73
N GLU A 71 -6.63 1.86 -8.48
CA GLU A 71 -7.02 2.48 -9.77
C GLU A 71 -5.86 2.58 -10.81
N ASN A 72 -4.88 1.67 -10.68
CA ASN A 72 -3.59 1.53 -11.38
C ASN A 72 -2.40 2.34 -10.82
N ASP A 73 -2.62 3.30 -9.92
CA ASP A 73 -1.56 4.04 -9.24
C ASP A 73 -0.96 3.28 -8.05
N THR A 74 0.31 3.55 -7.74
CA THR A 74 1.08 2.91 -6.66
C THR A 74 0.90 3.66 -5.34
N THR A 75 -0.04 3.22 -4.51
CA THR A 75 -0.36 3.86 -3.23
C THR A 75 0.53 3.40 -2.07
N TYR A 76 1.14 2.20 -2.16
CA TYR A 76 2.08 1.70 -1.17
C TYR A 76 3.07 0.71 -1.79
N LEU A 77 4.37 0.91 -1.53
CA LEU A 77 5.47 0.05 -1.95
C LEU A 77 6.42 -0.16 -0.77
N SER A 78 6.67 -1.39 -0.32
CA SER A 78 7.57 -1.65 0.82
C SER A 78 8.44 -2.89 0.66
N THR A 79 9.57 -2.91 1.36
CA THR A 79 10.43 -4.09 1.47
C THR A 79 10.99 -4.26 2.88
N ALA A 80 11.26 -5.51 3.26
CA ALA A 80 12.07 -5.87 4.43
C ALA A 80 13.40 -6.54 4.01
N ASP A 81 13.76 -6.46 2.72
CA ASP A 81 15.03 -6.93 2.19
C ASP A 81 16.19 -6.10 2.77
N SER A 82 17.06 -6.74 3.54
CA SER A 82 18.22 -6.10 4.17
C SER A 82 19.35 -5.77 3.19
N LEU A 83 19.27 -6.24 1.94
CA LEU A 83 20.19 -5.87 0.86
C LEU A 83 19.71 -4.61 0.11
N PHE A 84 18.44 -4.20 0.26
CA PHE A 84 17.94 -2.97 -0.36
C PHE A 84 18.46 -1.74 0.40
N LEU A 85 19.06 -0.81 -0.33
CA LEU A 85 19.58 0.46 0.19
C LEU A 85 18.76 1.64 -0.36
N THR A 86 18.32 2.53 0.52
CA THR A 86 17.82 3.84 0.10
C THR A 86 18.93 4.67 -0.57
N PRO A 87 18.61 5.76 -1.28
CA PRO A 87 19.63 6.72 -1.74
C PRO A 87 20.53 7.22 -0.60
N GLU A 88 19.96 7.43 0.59
CA GLU A 88 20.63 7.76 1.85
C GLU A 88 21.43 6.60 2.49
N LYS A 89 21.47 5.42 1.86
CA LYS A 89 22.21 4.20 2.27
C LYS A 89 21.72 3.55 3.57
N TYR A 90 20.44 3.70 3.88
CA TYR A 90 19.76 2.98 4.95
C TYR A 90 19.10 1.69 4.42
N HIS A 91 19.09 0.62 5.22
CA HIS A 91 18.55 -0.70 4.86
C HIS A 91 17.72 -1.30 6.02
N ALA A 92 16.89 -2.30 5.72
CA ALA A 92 16.17 -3.04 6.76
C ALA A 92 17.14 -3.80 7.68
N GLY A 93 16.88 -3.82 8.98
CA GLY A 93 17.72 -4.42 10.02
C GLY A 93 18.77 -3.50 10.65
N MET A 94 19.00 -2.30 10.09
CA MET A 94 19.83 -1.24 10.69
C MET A 94 19.21 -0.71 12.00
N THR A 95 20.03 -0.34 13.00
CA THR A 95 19.54 0.23 14.27
C THR A 95 19.33 1.75 14.19
N LEU A 96 18.48 2.30 15.05
CA LEU A 96 18.23 3.74 15.14
C LEU A 96 19.52 4.54 15.40
N SER A 97 20.46 4.02 16.20
CA SER A 97 21.78 4.61 16.44
C SER A 97 22.67 4.77 15.19
N GLN A 98 22.40 4.02 14.12
CA GLN A 98 23.12 4.12 12.84
C GLN A 98 22.49 5.15 11.88
N ILE A 99 21.30 5.68 12.20
CA ILE A 99 20.60 6.68 11.41
C ILE A 99 21.06 8.08 11.85
N SER A 100 21.29 8.97 10.88
CA SER A 100 21.78 10.32 11.16
C SER A 100 20.79 11.12 12.01
N GLU A 101 21.29 11.91 12.96
CA GLU A 101 20.47 12.71 13.87
C GLU A 101 19.43 13.58 13.13
N LYS A 102 19.84 14.21 12.02
CA LYS A 102 18.95 14.98 11.14
C LYS A 102 17.74 14.18 10.64
N ALA A 103 17.92 12.89 10.36
CA ALA A 103 16.83 11.98 9.97
C ALA A 103 16.06 11.46 11.19
N ARG A 104 16.70 11.21 12.33
CA ARG A 104 16.00 10.85 13.58
C ARG A 104 15.02 11.92 14.03
N ASN A 105 15.34 13.19 13.78
CA ASN A 105 14.47 14.33 14.06
C ASN A 105 13.21 14.41 13.14
N THR A 106 13.01 13.46 12.21
CA THR A 106 11.77 13.31 11.42
C THR A 106 10.94 12.08 11.84
N LEU A 107 11.19 11.52 13.03
CA LEU A 107 10.43 10.40 13.59
C LEU A 107 8.96 10.77 13.84
N VAL A 108 8.04 10.04 13.21
CA VAL A 108 6.59 10.15 13.37
C VAL A 108 6.05 8.90 14.04
N LYS A 109 5.05 9.06 14.93
CA LYS A 109 4.27 7.98 15.53
C LYS A 109 2.91 7.85 14.83
N GLU A 110 2.55 6.64 14.40
CA GLU A 110 1.24 6.31 13.85
C GLU A 110 0.60 5.20 14.69
N PRO A 111 -0.23 5.54 15.70
CA PRO A 111 -0.81 4.57 16.64
C PRO A 111 -1.58 3.44 15.95
N GLY A 112 -1.27 2.19 16.31
CA GLY A 112 -1.85 1.01 15.65
C GLY A 112 -1.27 0.71 14.26
N TRP A 113 -0.12 1.30 13.91
CA TRP A 113 0.66 0.97 12.72
C TRP A 113 2.15 0.82 13.01
N GLY A 114 2.77 1.83 13.62
CA GLY A 114 4.19 1.83 13.94
C GLY A 114 4.77 3.24 14.10
N TYR A 115 6.09 3.33 14.08
CA TYR A 115 6.81 4.60 13.93
C TYR A 115 7.52 4.64 12.58
N TYR A 116 7.80 5.83 12.04
CA TYR A 116 8.66 5.95 10.87
C TYR A 116 9.49 7.23 10.83
N ILE A 117 10.68 7.13 10.24
CA ILE A 117 11.53 8.27 9.87
C ILE A 117 11.32 8.60 8.39
N ALA A 118 11.09 9.87 8.05
CA ALA A 118 10.94 10.32 6.67
C ALA A 118 12.27 10.81 6.08
N LEU A 119 12.64 10.31 4.90
CA LEU A 119 13.89 10.64 4.20
C LEU A 119 13.66 11.60 3.02
N SER A 120 14.72 12.33 2.65
CA SER A 120 14.75 13.26 1.51
C SER A 120 14.37 12.63 0.16
N SER A 121 14.66 11.34 -0.03
CA SER A 121 14.30 10.56 -1.22
C SER A 121 12.82 10.14 -1.29
N GLY A 122 12.00 10.55 -0.32
CA GLY A 122 10.60 10.15 -0.15
C GLY A 122 10.42 8.75 0.44
N TRP A 123 11.49 7.96 0.55
CA TRP A 123 11.48 6.72 1.32
C TRP A 123 11.28 7.01 2.81
N LYS A 124 10.66 6.05 3.50
CA LYS A 124 10.35 6.11 4.92
C LYS A 124 10.86 4.83 5.59
N LEU A 125 11.51 4.95 6.75
CA LEU A 125 12.09 3.83 7.51
C LEU A 125 11.12 3.45 8.64
N GLY A 126 10.51 2.27 8.57
CA GLY A 126 9.48 1.82 9.51
C GLY A 126 10.03 1.03 10.70
N PHE A 127 9.45 1.26 11.88
CA PHE A 127 9.74 0.59 13.14
C PHE A 127 8.46 0.05 13.77
N CYS A 128 8.58 -1.05 14.52
CA CYS A 128 7.48 -1.68 15.25
C CYS A 128 8.00 -2.12 16.62
N GLU A 129 7.59 -1.38 17.65
CA GLU A 129 8.04 -1.53 19.02
C GLU A 129 6.86 -1.91 19.93
N GLY A 130 7.00 -3.03 20.64
CA GLY A 130 5.89 -3.67 21.35
C GLY A 130 4.92 -4.43 20.44
N THR A 131 3.77 -4.79 20.99
CA THR A 131 2.70 -5.58 20.36
C THR A 131 1.80 -4.72 19.47
N SER A 132 1.56 -3.45 19.82
CA SER A 132 0.81 -2.53 18.94
C SER A 132 1.66 -1.89 17.83
N CYS A 133 2.94 -2.29 17.73
CA CYS A 133 4.02 -1.55 17.05
C CYS A 133 4.28 -0.12 17.59
N THR A 134 3.51 0.35 18.57
CA THR A 134 3.53 1.73 19.09
C THR A 134 3.54 1.85 20.63
N ASP A 135 3.87 0.78 21.35
CA ASP A 135 3.76 0.75 22.82
C ASP A 135 4.86 1.56 23.53
N SER A 136 6.06 1.59 22.95
CA SER A 136 7.21 2.38 23.40
C SER A 136 7.85 3.10 22.20
N GLU A 137 8.57 4.19 22.43
CA GLU A 137 9.34 4.82 21.35
C GLU A 137 10.55 3.97 20.94
N PRO A 138 10.99 4.03 19.65
CA PRO A 138 12.22 3.38 19.20
C PRO A 138 13.44 3.86 19.98
N THR A 139 14.20 2.91 20.50
CA THR A 139 15.48 3.14 21.19
C THR A 139 16.65 3.13 20.21
N ASP A 140 17.84 3.56 20.63
CA ASP A 140 19.08 3.45 19.83
C ASP A 140 19.37 2.02 19.30
N ASN A 141 18.84 0.97 19.95
CA ASN A 141 18.97 -0.42 19.53
C ASN A 141 17.78 -0.95 18.70
N SER A 142 16.67 -0.21 18.64
CA SER A 142 15.50 -0.57 17.84
C SER A 142 15.84 -0.56 16.35
N LYS A 143 15.34 -1.55 15.61
CA LYS A 143 15.75 -1.81 14.22
C LYS A 143 14.69 -1.38 13.23
N VAL A 144 15.12 -0.82 12.10
CA VAL A 144 14.29 -0.64 10.91
C VAL A 144 13.73 -2.00 10.50
N LYS A 145 12.42 -2.17 10.59
CA LYS A 145 11.71 -3.42 10.32
C LYS A 145 11.35 -3.56 8.84
N TRP A 146 11.00 -2.44 8.20
CA TRP A 146 10.74 -2.34 6.76
C TRP A 146 11.09 -0.94 6.25
N ILE A 147 11.23 -0.81 4.93
CA ILE A 147 11.40 0.46 4.22
C ILE A 147 10.23 0.61 3.25
N PHE A 148 9.62 1.80 3.16
CA PHE A 148 8.42 2.00 2.36
C PHE A 148 8.35 3.36 1.66
N LYS A 149 7.57 3.40 0.58
CA LYS A 149 6.99 4.59 -0.02
C LYS A 149 5.47 4.46 0.00
N ARG A 150 4.83 5.55 0.40
CA ARG A 150 3.41 5.88 0.29
C ARG A 150 3.34 7.39 0.28
N ASP A 151 2.31 7.95 -0.31
CA ASP A 151 2.06 9.39 -0.27
C ASP A 151 1.69 9.86 1.16
#